data_AF-A0A7W0WBQ5-F1
#
_entry.id   AF-A0A7W0WBQ5-F1
#
_cell.length_a   1.000
_cell.length_b   1.000
_cell.length_c   1.000
_cell.angle_alpha   90.00
_cell.angle_beta   90.00
_cell.angle_gamma   90.00
#
_symmetry.space_group_name_H-M   'P 1'
#
loop_
_entity.id
_entity.type
_entity.pdbx_description
1 polymer ?
#
loop_
_entity_poly.entity_id
_entity_poly.type
_entity_poly.pdbx_seq_one_letter_code
_entity_poly.pdbx_strand_id
1 'polypeptide(L)'
;ALLVVQRDGGYAGLSDSLVDLRVDDHEEPIEELRRLFVLHDQLFGTTPRDRWLPVDDALRAEIDERLATLGYERLEDWAGAANLEERVDGQDEIDPVVLSELRRRL
;
A
#
# COMPACT_ATOMS: atom_id res chain seq x y z
N ALA A 1 17.05 0.09 -14.57
CA ALA A 1 17.53 -0.11 -13.19
C ALA A 1 17.34 1.20 -12.42
N LEU A 2 16.67 1.15 -11.26
CA LEU A 2 16.59 2.25 -10.29
C LEU A 2 17.28 1.76 -9.02
N LEU A 3 18.36 2.42 -8.61
CA LEU A 3 19.10 2.11 -7.39
C LEU A 3 18.74 3.18 -6.35
N VAL A 4 17.99 2.80 -5.32
CA VAL A 4 17.75 3.63 -4.14
C VAL A 4 18.58 3.04 -3.00
N VAL A 5 19.61 3.76 -2.58
CA VAL A 5 20.46 3.38 -1.44
C VAL A 5 20.13 4.25 -0.24
N GLN A 6 19.93 3.60 0.90
CA GLN A 6 19.80 4.24 2.21
C GLN A 6 20.61 3.42 3.18
N ARG A 7 21.46 4.09 3.96
CA ARG A 7 22.27 3.45 5.00
C ARG A 7 21.34 2.75 6.00
N ASP A 8 21.61 1.48 6.29
CA ASP A 8 20.82 0.59 7.17
C ASP A 8 19.37 0.28 6.69
N GLY A 9 19.08 0.44 5.39
CA GLY A 9 17.73 0.24 4.81
C GLY A 9 17.36 -1.20 4.46
N GLY A 10 18.29 -2.15 4.54
CA GLY A 10 18.02 -3.54 4.16
C GLY A 10 17.17 -4.30 5.19
N TYR A 11 16.43 -5.32 4.71
CA TYR A 11 15.68 -6.24 5.57
C TYR A 11 16.58 -6.81 6.68
N ALA A 12 16.15 -6.67 7.93
CA ALA A 12 16.90 -7.03 9.15
C ALA A 12 18.25 -6.31 9.38
N GLY A 13 18.52 -5.19 8.70
CA GLY A 13 19.74 -4.39 8.91
C GLY A 13 21.02 -5.03 8.37
N LEU A 14 20.91 -6.00 7.45
CA LEU A 14 22.03 -6.80 6.96
C LEU A 14 22.64 -6.30 5.63
N SER A 15 22.10 -5.22 5.04
CA SER A 15 22.69 -4.56 3.86
C SER A 15 22.20 -3.11 3.65
N ASP A 16 22.92 -2.34 2.84
CA ASP A 16 22.61 -0.94 2.48
C ASP A 16 21.71 -0.79 1.22
N SER A 17 21.19 -1.89 0.69
CA SER A 17 20.33 -1.90 -0.51
C SER A 17 18.86 -1.87 -0.11
N LEU A 18 18.19 -0.73 -0.33
CA LEU A 18 16.77 -0.54 0.01
C LEU A 18 15.86 -1.25 -1.01
N VAL A 19 16.20 -1.22 -2.30
CA VAL A 19 15.44 -1.84 -3.40
C VAL A 19 16.37 -2.18 -4.56
N ASP A 20 16.49 -3.46 -4.95
CA ASP A 20 17.10 -3.90 -6.22
C ASP A 20 16.02 -4.55 -7.10
N LEU A 21 15.37 -3.74 -7.94
CA LEU A 21 14.41 -4.22 -8.95
C LEU A 21 15.12 -4.29 -10.30
N ARG A 22 15.50 -5.50 -10.69
CA ARG A 22 16.08 -5.79 -12.01
C ARG A 22 14.99 -6.35 -12.90
N VAL A 23 14.72 -5.63 -13.97
CA VAL A 23 13.88 -6.06 -15.09
C VAL A 23 14.84 -6.15 -16.27
N ASP A 24 15.41 -7.34 -16.49
CA ASP A 24 16.44 -7.54 -17.50
C ASP A 24 15.86 -7.96 -18.87
N ASP A 25 14.58 -8.38 -18.95
CA ASP A 25 13.92 -8.76 -20.22
C ASP A 25 12.40 -8.44 -20.18
N HIS A 26 12.03 -7.16 -20.35
CA HIS A 26 10.63 -6.77 -20.55
C HIS A 26 10.54 -5.68 -21.61
N GLU A 27 9.57 -5.79 -22.53
CA GLU A 27 9.42 -4.85 -23.67
C GLU A 27 9.10 -3.41 -23.21
N GLU A 28 8.57 -3.23 -21.99
CA GLU A 28 8.19 -1.94 -21.40
C GLU A 28 8.74 -1.78 -19.96
N PRO A 29 10.06 -1.61 -19.80
CA PRO A 29 10.74 -1.73 -18.51
C PRO A 29 10.37 -0.63 -17.49
N ILE A 30 9.86 0.51 -17.94
CA ILE A 30 9.46 1.63 -17.06
C ILE A 30 8.10 1.36 -16.40
N GLU A 31 7.17 0.74 -17.11
CA GLU A 31 5.84 0.43 -16.58
C GLU A 31 5.92 -0.66 -15.53
N GLU A 32 6.71 -1.70 -15.79
CA GLU A 32 6.95 -2.78 -14.84
C GLU A 32 7.71 -2.30 -13.60
N LEU A 33 8.67 -1.37 -13.74
CA LEU A 33 9.34 -0.74 -12.59
C LEU A 33 8.37 0.10 -11.74
N ARG A 34 7.40 0.80 -12.35
CA ARG A 34 6.36 1.54 -11.60
C ARG A 34 5.47 0.58 -10.83
N ARG A 35 5.05 -0.53 -11.45
CA ARG A 35 4.27 -1.57 -10.79
C ARG A 35 5.01 -2.17 -9.59
N LEU A 36 6.28 -2.52 -9.78
CA LEU A 36 7.12 -3.07 -8.72
C LEU A 36 7.38 -2.06 -7.58
N PHE A 37 7.58 -0.78 -7.90
CA PHE A 37 7.70 0.27 -6.90
C PHE A 37 6.41 0.48 -6.11
N VAL A 38 5.25 0.45 -6.76
CA VAL A 38 3.95 0.54 -6.07
C VAL A 38 3.75 -0.66 -5.13
N LEU A 39 4.12 -1.87 -5.55
CA LEU A 39 4.05 -3.05 -4.69
C LEU A 39 5.01 -2.96 -3.50
N HIS A 40 6.25 -2.50 -3.73
CA HIS A 40 7.22 -2.31 -2.65
C HIS A 40 6.76 -1.24 -1.67
N ASP A 41 6.28 -0.08 -2.16
CA ASP A 41 5.75 0.98 -1.30
C ASP A 41 4.53 0.50 -0.52
N GLN A 42 3.62 -0.26 -1.14
CA GLN A 42 2.49 -0.86 -0.43
C GLN A 42 2.91 -1.76 0.74
N LEU A 43 3.88 -2.64 0.52
CA LEU A 43 4.32 -3.63 1.50
C LEU A 43 5.29 -3.09 2.55
N PHE A 44 6.13 -2.12 2.21
CA PHE A 44 7.25 -1.68 3.06
C PHE A 44 7.32 -0.16 3.26
N GLY A 45 6.51 0.62 2.54
CA GLY A 45 6.39 2.05 2.73
C GLY A 45 5.58 2.40 3.97
N THR A 46 5.70 3.65 4.42
CA THR A 46 4.88 4.22 5.48
C THR A 46 4.29 5.53 4.97
N THR A 47 2.98 5.71 5.09
CA THR A 47 2.34 6.99 4.77
C THR A 47 2.40 7.91 6.00
N PRO A 48 3.07 9.08 5.93
CA PRO A 48 3.06 10.06 7.01
C PRO A 48 1.64 10.40 7.46
N ARG A 49 1.40 10.49 8.77
CA ARG A 49 0.04 10.60 9.32
C ARG A 49 -0.71 11.85 8.85
N ASP A 50 0.01 12.94 8.57
CA ASP A 50 -0.53 14.19 8.00
C ASP A 50 -1.04 14.05 6.55
N ARG A 51 -0.77 12.92 5.90
CA ARG A 51 -1.28 12.58 4.56
C ARG A 51 -2.45 11.60 4.58
N TRP A 52 -2.87 11.14 5.76
CA TRP A 52 -4.06 10.32 5.88
C TRP A 52 -5.30 11.15 5.57
N LEU A 53 -6.30 10.51 4.99
CA LEU A 53 -7.52 11.18 4.57
C LEU A 53 -8.57 11.05 5.67
N PRO A 54 -9.24 12.14 6.08
CA PRO A 54 -10.38 12.05 6.96
C PRO A 54 -11.51 11.28 6.27
N VAL A 55 -12.12 10.37 7.02
CA VAL A 55 -13.27 9.58 6.57
C VAL A 55 -14.55 10.36 6.91
N ASP A 56 -14.97 11.18 5.96
CA ASP A 56 -16.30 11.80 6.00
C ASP A 56 -17.43 10.80 5.72
N ASP A 57 -18.68 11.24 5.83
CA ASP A 57 -19.85 10.38 5.65
C ASP A 57 -19.92 9.75 4.25
N ALA A 58 -19.46 10.46 3.22
CA ALA A 58 -19.49 9.97 1.84
C ALA A 58 -18.41 8.89 1.63
N LEU A 59 -17.20 9.13 2.13
CA LEU A 59 -16.11 8.16 2.07
C LEU A 59 -16.41 6.93 2.94
N ARG A 60 -17.07 7.11 4.08
CA ARG A 60 -17.53 6.00 4.92
C ARG A 60 -18.50 5.09 4.18
N ALA A 61 -19.52 5.68 3.54
CA ALA A 61 -20.47 4.93 2.73
C ALA A 61 -19.78 4.17 1.57
N GLU A 62 -18.78 4.79 0.92
CA GLU A 62 -17.98 4.11 -0.11
C GLU A 62 -17.21 2.91 0.49
N ILE A 63 -16.52 3.09 1.61
CA ILE A 63 -15.76 2.03 2.26
C ILE A 63 -16.67 0.86 2.63
N ASP A 64 -17.82 1.16 3.26
CA ASP A 64 -18.78 0.14 3.70
C ASP A 64 -19.36 -0.65 2.52
N GLU A 65 -19.73 0.02 1.42
CA GLU A 65 -20.23 -0.63 0.20
C GLU A 65 -19.19 -1.59 -0.40
N ARG A 66 -17.93 -1.15 -0.46
CA ARG A 66 -16.83 -1.95 -1.00
C ARG A 66 -16.52 -3.16 -0.11
N LEU A 67 -16.45 -2.95 1.21
CA LEU A 67 -16.24 -4.03 2.17
C LEU A 67 -17.37 -5.06 2.10
N ALA A 68 -18.62 -4.61 2.05
CA ALA A 68 -19.78 -5.50 1.90
C ALA A 68 -19.71 -6.34 0.62
N THR A 69 -19.29 -5.73 -0.50
CA THR A 69 -19.11 -6.44 -1.76
C THR A 69 -17.99 -7.50 -1.69
N LEU A 70 -16.94 -7.22 -0.91
CA LEU A 70 -15.83 -8.14 -0.65
C LEU A 70 -16.15 -9.18 0.44
N GLY A 71 -17.30 -9.07 1.10
CA GLY A 71 -17.74 -9.97 2.18
C GLY A 71 -17.13 -9.68 3.54
N TYR A 72 -16.68 -8.44 3.78
CA TYR A 72 -16.12 -7.98 5.05
C TYR A 72 -17.04 -6.95 5.70
N GLU A 73 -17.14 -6.95 7.04
CA GLU A 73 -17.89 -5.94 7.80
C GLU A 73 -16.99 -4.81 8.31
N ARG A 74 -15.70 -5.07 8.49
CA ARG A 74 -14.74 -4.13 9.06
C ARG A 74 -13.52 -3.96 8.17
N LEU A 75 -13.02 -2.73 8.12
CA LEU A 75 -11.81 -2.39 7.37
C LEU A 75 -10.59 -3.16 7.92
N GLU A 76 -10.48 -3.35 9.23
CA GLU A 76 -9.35 -4.06 9.83
C GLU A 76 -9.31 -5.54 9.41
N ASP A 77 -10.48 -6.19 9.31
CA ASP A 77 -10.58 -7.60 8.92
C ASP A 77 -10.13 -7.79 7.46
N TRP A 78 -10.59 -6.90 6.58
CA TRP A 78 -10.16 -6.91 5.18
C TRP A 78 -8.67 -6.55 5.04
N ALA A 79 -8.20 -5.53 5.78
CA ALA A 79 -6.82 -5.09 5.73
C ALA A 79 -5.86 -6.21 6.17
N GLY A 80 -6.18 -6.95 7.22
CA GLY A 80 -5.40 -8.12 7.63
C GLY A 80 -5.34 -9.22 6.57
N ALA A 81 -6.47 -9.49 5.89
CA ALA A 81 -6.48 -10.43 4.76
C ALA A 81 -5.68 -9.91 3.54
N ALA A 82 -5.54 -8.59 3.40
CA ALA A 82 -4.80 -7.92 2.34
C ALA A 82 -3.33 -7.64 2.69
N ASN A 83 -2.87 -7.96 3.90
CA ASN A 83 -1.56 -7.57 4.45
C ASN A 83 -1.34 -6.04 4.50
N LEU A 84 -2.37 -5.31 4.92
CA LEU A 84 -2.40 -3.84 5.05
C LEU A 84 -2.77 -3.39 6.47
N GLU A 85 -2.79 -4.30 7.45
CA GLU A 85 -3.22 -4.04 8.83
C GLU A 85 -2.41 -2.93 9.52
N GLU A 86 -1.11 -2.82 9.22
CA GLU A 86 -0.22 -1.77 9.75
C GLU A 86 -0.54 -0.37 9.20
N ARG A 87 -1.43 -0.28 8.21
CA ARG A 87 -1.90 0.97 7.58
C ARG A 87 -3.34 1.34 7.96
N VAL A 88 -3.91 0.67 8.96
CA VAL A 88 -5.24 0.97 9.50
C VAL A 88 -5.12 1.36 10.97
N ASP A 89 -5.68 2.52 11.30
CA ASP A 89 -5.64 3.10 12.65
C ASP A 89 -7.03 3.66 12.99
N GLY A 90 -7.98 2.75 13.20
CA GLY A 90 -9.38 3.09 13.45
C GLY A 90 -10.17 3.40 12.18
N GLN A 91 -11.24 4.20 12.34
CA GLN A 91 -12.25 4.43 11.30
C GLN A 91 -12.42 5.90 10.90
N ASP A 92 -11.73 6.83 11.56
CA ASP A 92 -11.90 8.27 11.33
C ASP A 92 -10.99 8.79 10.21
N GLU A 93 -9.91 8.08 9.94
CA GLU A 93 -8.96 8.39 8.89
C GLU A 93 -8.51 7.11 8.19
N ILE A 94 -8.11 7.23 6.93
CA ILE A 94 -7.65 6.11 6.11
C ILE A 94 -6.36 6.47 5.38
N ASP A 95 -5.41 5.53 5.36
CA ASP A 95 -4.23 5.62 4.51
C ASP A 95 -4.67 5.60 3.03
N PRO A 96 -4.28 6.60 2.20
CA PRO A 96 -4.55 6.62 0.77
C PRO A 96 -4.19 5.31 0.03
N VAL A 97 -3.19 4.58 0.52
CA VAL A 97 -2.79 3.28 -0.03
C VAL A 97 -3.88 2.23 0.20
N VAL A 98 -4.42 2.15 1.42
CA VAL A 98 -5.51 1.24 1.79
C VAL A 98 -6.76 1.56 0.96
N LEU A 99 -7.11 2.85 0.85
CA LEU A 99 -8.24 3.30 0.03
C LEU A 99 -8.05 2.94 -1.46
N SER A 100 -6.85 3.13 -1.99
CA SER A 100 -6.55 2.83 -3.40
C SER A 100 -6.64 1.33 -3.69
N GLU A 101 -6.18 0.48 -2.77
CA GLU A 101 -6.31 -0.97 -2.90
C GLU A 101 -7.77 -1.43 -2.78
N LEU A 102 -8.53 -0.87 -1.84
CA LEU A 102 -9.96 -1.17 -1.69
C LEU A 102 -10.72 -0.78 -2.96
N ARG A 103 -10.33 0.33 -3.60
CA ARG A 103 -10.89 0.80 -4.88
C ARG A 103 -10.51 -0.07 -6.07
N ARG A 104 -9.33 -0.70 -6.08
CA ARG A 104 -8.84 -1.53 -7.18
C ARG A 104 -9.51 -2.91 -7.23
N ARG A 105 -9.96 -3.43 -6.08
CA ARG A 105 -10.58 -4.77 -5.99
C ARG A 105 -12.02 -4.84 -6.48
N LEU A 106 -12.55 -3.74 -7.02
CA LEU A 106 -13.86 -3.61 -7.68
C LEU A 106 -13.71 -2.78 -8.95
#